data_AF-A0A2M7E571-F1
#
_entry.id   AF-A0A2M7E571-F1
#
_cell.length_a   1.000
_cell.length_b   1.000
_cell.length_c   1.000
_cell.angle_alpha   90.00
_cell.angle_beta   90.00
_cell.angle_gamma   90.00
#
_symmetry.space_group_name_H-M   'P 1'
#
loop_
_entity.id
_entity.type
_entity.pdbx_description
1 polymer ?
#
loop_
_entity_poly.entity_id
_entity_poly.type
_entity_poly.pdbx_seq_one_letter_code
_entity_poly.pdbx_strand_id
1 'polypeptide(L)'
;MFFKYKALKNNKIVEGKIESHSTTDVVNYLRTNDFFPINIAPIEDHSTLNNLFVKVGFNDIVDFTRQLAIMLNAGLTLIDCFDILK
;
A
#
# COMPACT_ATOMS: atom_id res chain seq x y z
N MET A 1 -1.10 7.30 17.61
CA MET A 1 -0.49 6.56 16.46
C MET A 1 -0.81 5.09 16.61
N PHE A 2 -1.03 4.37 15.51
CA PHE A 2 -1.23 2.93 15.60
C PHE A 2 0.11 2.20 15.61
N PHE A 3 0.24 1.20 16.46
CA PHE A 3 1.38 0.31 16.53
C PHE A 3 0.90 -1.11 16.27
N LYS A 4 1.58 -1.84 15.39
CA LYS A 4 1.42 -3.28 15.26
C LYS A 4 2.36 -3.94 16.26
N TYR A 5 1.82 -4.80 17.12
CA TYR A 5 2.62 -5.57 18.06
C TYR A 5 2.50 -7.06 17.80
N LYS A 6 3.58 -7.78 18.09
CA LYS A 6 3.66 -9.23 18.16
C LYS A 6 4.14 -9.56 19.56
N ALA A 7 3.33 -10.31 20.31
CA ALA A 7 3.64 -10.66 21.68
C ALA A 7 3.31 -12.12 21.99
N LEU A 8 4.03 -12.71 22.93
CA LEU A 8 3.76 -14.06 23.43
C LEU A 8 2.84 -13.98 24.64
N LYS A 9 1.76 -14.77 24.65
CA LYS A 9 0.90 -14.98 25.80
C LYS A 9 0.54 -16.46 25.90
N ASN A 10 0.80 -17.08 27.05
CA ASN A 10 0.53 -18.50 27.29
C ASN A 10 1.08 -19.41 26.17
N ASN A 11 2.33 -19.22 25.78
CA ASN A 11 3.00 -19.92 24.67
C ASN A 11 2.36 -19.73 23.28
N LYS A 12 1.40 -18.82 23.12
CA LYS A 12 0.80 -18.47 21.84
C LYS A 12 1.27 -17.09 21.40
N ILE A 13 1.62 -16.98 20.12
CA ILE A 13 1.97 -15.72 19.50
C ILE A 13 0.66 -14.99 19.16
N VAL A 14 0.49 -13.80 19.69
CA VAL A 14 -0.64 -12.92 19.44
C VAL A 14 -0.14 -11.70 18.68
N GLU A 15 -0.75 -11.44 17.53
CA GLU A 15 -0.53 -10.22 16.75
C GLU A 15 -1.75 -9.31 16.88
N GLY A 16 -1.51 -8.02 17.09
CA GLY A 16 -2.58 -7.04 17.28
C GLY A 16 -2.16 -5.65 16.85
N LYS A 17 -3.13 -4.74 16.82
CA LYS A 17 -2.92 -3.31 16.62
C LYS A 17 -3.39 -2.58 17.87
N ILE A 18 -2.61 -1.62 18.34
CA ILE A 18 -2.97 -0.78 19.47
C ILE A 18 -2.74 0.68 19.11
N GLU A 19 -3.64 1.54 19.55
CA GLU A 19 -3.45 2.98 19.49
C GLU A 19 -2.68 3.43 20.73
N SER A 20 -1.57 4.14 20.52
CA SER A 20 -0.74 4.66 21.60
C SER A 20 0.02 5.91 21.17
N HIS A 21 0.59 6.63 22.14
CA HIS A 21 1.40 7.83 21.92
C HIS A 21 2.89 7.51 21.75
N SER A 22 3.38 6.40 22.32
CA SER A 22 4.78 6.01 22.30
C SER A 22 4.98 4.49 22.29
N THR A 23 6.10 4.02 21.74
CA THR A 23 6.52 2.60 21.86
C THR A 23 6.65 2.18 23.32
N THR A 24 7.12 3.07 24.20
CA THR A 24 7.23 2.81 25.64
C THR A 24 5.87 2.52 26.28
N ASP A 25 4.85 3.27 25.88
CA ASP A 25 3.47 3.09 26.37
C ASP A 25 2.88 1.76 25.89
N VAL A 26 3.18 1.36 24.65
CA VAL A 26 2.79 0.04 24.11
C VAL A 26 3.47 -1.09 24.89
N VAL A 27 4.76 -0.95 25.18
CA VAL A 27 5.50 -1.94 25.99
C VAL A 27 4.90 -2.06 27.39
N ASN A 28 4.59 -0.94 28.04
CA ASN A 28 3.99 -0.92 29.37
C ASN A 28 2.60 -1.58 29.35
N TYR A 29 1.76 -1.25 28.38
CA TYR A 29 0.46 -1.89 28.19
C TYR A 29 0.58 -3.41 28.02
N LEU A 30 1.51 -3.87 27.17
CA LEU A 30 1.71 -5.30 26.95
C LEU A 30 2.17 -6.01 28.23
N ARG A 31 3.10 -5.41 28.99
CA ARG A 31 3.57 -5.96 30.27
C ARG A 31 2.46 -6.03 31.31
N THR A 32 1.64 -4.99 31.46
CA THR A 32 0.51 -4.96 32.41
C THR A 32 -0.55 -6.03 32.10
N ASN A 33 -0.64 -6.49 30.85
CA ASN A 33 -1.60 -7.49 30.40
C ASN A 33 -1.02 -8.91 30.25
N ASP A 34 0.15 -9.17 30.86
CA ASP A 34 0.90 -10.43 30.80
C ASP A 34 1.28 -10.88 29.38
N PHE A 35 1.49 -9.91 28.47
CA PHE A 35 2.04 -10.17 27.15
C PHE A 35 3.55 -9.92 27.14
N PHE A 36 4.32 -10.86 26.60
CA PHE A 36 5.75 -10.69 26.38
C PHE A 36 5.99 -10.10 24.99
N PRO A 37 6.42 -8.83 24.85
CA PRO A 37 6.61 -8.21 23.55
C PRO A 37 7.79 -8.85 22.78
N ILE A 38 7.52 -9.31 21.56
CA ILE A 38 8.53 -9.84 20.64
C ILE A 38 8.94 -8.78 19.62
N ASN A 39 7.96 -8.06 19.08
CA ASN A 39 8.18 -6.99 18.12
C ASN A 39 7.10 -5.91 18.24
N ILE A 40 7.50 -4.65 18.15
CA ILE A 40 6.60 -3.50 18.15
C ILE A 40 7.05 -2.59 17.01
N ALA A 41 6.18 -2.39 16.03
CA ALA A 41 6.44 -1.54 14.88
C ALA A 41 5.36 -0.44 14.79
N PRO A 42 5.75 0.84 14.64
CA PRO A 42 4.78 1.87 14.30
C PRO A 42 4.16 1.55 12.94
N ILE A 43 2.84 1.71 12.84
CA ILE A 43 2.15 1.70 11.55
C ILE A 43 2.29 3.11 11.01
N GLU A 44 3.31 3.30 10.18
CA GLU A 44 3.42 4.51 9.38
C GLU A 44 2.40 4.39 8.23
N ASP A 45 1.33 5.16 8.33
CA ASP A 45 0.30 5.27 7.29
C ASP A 45 0.87 6.06 6.10
N HIS A 46 1.79 5.45 5.36
CA HIS A 46 2.28 5.97 4.07
C HIS A 46 1.23 5.81 2.95
N SER A 47 0.02 5.41 3.30
CA SER A 47 -1.09 5.14 2.37
C SER A 47 -1.52 6.38 1.58
N THR A 48 -1.24 7.58 2.08
CA THR A 48 -1.60 8.85 1.40
C THR A 48 -0.72 9.16 0.18
N LEU A 49 0.51 8.66 0.10
CA LEU A 49 1.41 8.90 -1.05
C LEU A 49 1.22 7.87 -2.18
N ASN A 50 0.73 6.67 -1.88
CA ASN A 50 0.48 5.64 -2.89
C ASN A 50 -0.71 5.95 -3.81
N ASN A 51 -1.65 6.77 -3.38
CA ASN A 51 -2.79 7.16 -4.22
C ASN A 51 -2.43 8.21 -5.29
N LEU A 52 -1.23 8.82 -5.23
CA LEU A 52 -0.80 9.80 -6.24
C LEU A 52 -0.08 9.16 -7.44
N PHE A 53 0.40 7.92 -7.30
CA PHE A 53 1.09 7.18 -8.36
C PHE A 53 0.34 5.88 -8.66
N VAL A 54 -0.83 6.01 -9.29
CA VAL A 54 -1.49 4.86 -9.91
C VAL A 54 -0.56 4.35 -11.01
N LYS A 55 0.11 3.23 -10.73
CA LYS A 55 0.98 2.56 -11.70
C LYS A 55 0.11 2.03 -12.83
N VAL A 56 0.37 2.49 -14.05
CA VAL A 56 -0.29 1.97 -15.26
C VAL A 56 0.07 0.50 -15.43
N GLY A 57 -0.93 -0.34 -15.74
CA GLY A 57 -0.74 -1.76 -15.96
C GLY A 57 0.08 -2.03 -17.22
N PHE A 58 0.82 -3.16 -17.25
CA PHE A 58 1.56 -3.56 -18.44
C PHE A 58 0.63 -3.74 -19.66
N ASN A 59 -0.55 -4.34 -19.44
CA ASN A 59 -1.53 -4.54 -20.50
C ASN A 59 -2.07 -3.22 -21.04
N ASP A 60 -2.33 -2.23 -20.17
CA ASP A 60 -2.81 -0.91 -20.59
C ASP A 60 -1.79 -0.23 -21.53
N ILE A 61 -0.49 -0.35 -21.23
CA ILE A 61 0.59 0.16 -22.09
C ILE A 61 0.59 -0.55 -23.44
N VAL A 62 0.48 -1.88 -23.43
CA VAL A 62 0.49 -2.71 -24.65
C VAL A 62 -0.73 -2.42 -25.52
N ASP A 63 -1.91 -2.29 -24.93
CA ASP A 63 -3.15 -2.03 -25.65
C ASP A 63 -3.16 -0.63 -26.26
N PHE A 64 -2.74 0.38 -25.48
CA PHE A 64 -2.59 1.75 -25.98
C PHE A 64 -1.62 1.81 -27.17
N THR A 65 -0.43 1.24 -27.03
CA THR A 65 0.60 1.28 -28.09
C THR A 65 0.16 0.52 -29.34
N ARG A 66 -0.53 -0.62 -29.19
CA ARG A 66 -1.07 -1.37 -30.33
C ARG A 66 -2.16 -0.58 -31.06
N GLN A 67 -3.12 -0.02 -30.34
CA GLN A 67 -4.22 0.74 -30.93
C GLN A 67 -3.70 1.99 -31.64
N LEU A 68 -2.79 2.74 -31.00
CA LEU A 68 -2.14 3.89 -31.61
C LEU A 68 -1.41 3.52 -32.91
N ALA A 69 -0.66 2.41 -32.93
CA ALA A 69 0.05 1.95 -34.12
C ALA A 69 -0.91 1.58 -35.27
N ILE A 70 -2.03 0.90 -34.99
CA ILE A 70 -3.04 0.56 -35.99
C ILE A 70 -3.63 1.83 -36.62
N MET A 71 -3.97 2.82 -35.79
CA MET A 71 -4.58 4.06 -36.26
C MET A 71 -3.62 4.91 -37.08
N LEU A 72 -2.36 5.01 -36.67
CA LEU A 72 -1.32 5.66 -37.46
C LEU A 72 -1.09 4.96 -38.81
N ASN A 73 -1.07 3.64 -38.83
CA ASN A 73 -0.95 2.85 -40.06
C ASN A 73 -2.17 3.02 -40.98
N ALA A 74 -3.35 3.28 -40.41
CA ALA A 74 -4.57 3.61 -41.15
C ALA A 74 -4.58 5.06 -41.68
N GLY A 75 -3.57 5.86 -41.35
CA GLY A 75 -3.39 7.23 -41.85
C GLY A 75 -4.06 8.31 -41.00
N LEU A 76 -4.50 8.00 -39.78
CA LEU A 76 -5.01 9.02 -38.86
C LEU A 76 -3.88 9.93 -38.37
N THR A 77 -4.22 11.18 -38.10
CA THR A 77 -3.28 12.11 -37.48
C THR A 77 -3.11 11.78 -36.00
N LEU A 78 -1.98 12.15 -35.40
CA LEU A 78 -1.74 11.96 -33.96
C LEU A 78 -2.82 12.62 -33.10
N ILE A 79 -3.35 13.76 -33.53
CA ILE A 79 -4.39 14.50 -32.82
C ILE A 79 -5.67 13.66 -32.78
N ASP A 80 -6.09 13.10 -33.93
CA ASP A 80 -7.28 12.26 -34.03
C ASP A 80 -7.12 10.97 -33.21
N CYS A 81 -5.95 10.34 -33.25
CA CYS A 81 -5.65 9.14 -32.47
C CYS A 81 -5.82 9.41 -30.96
N PHE A 82 -5.31 10.52 -30.44
CA PHE A 82 -5.43 10.84 -29.02
C PHE A 82 -6.85 11.25 -28.60
N ASP A 83 -7.62 11.87 -29.50
CA ASP A 83 -9.02 12.16 -29.20
C ASP A 83 -9.88 10.89 -29.15
N ILE A 84 -9.53 9.85 -29.92
CA ILE A 84 -10.23 8.56 -29.91
C ILE A 84 -9.81 7.66 -28.73
N LEU A 85 -8.53 7.70 -28.33
CA LEU A 85 -7.97 6.87 -27.24
C LEU A 85 -8.22 7.42 -25.81
N LYS A 86 -9.16 8.38 -25.66
CA LYS A 86 -9.53 8.98 -24.37
C LYS A 86 -10.13 8.00 -23.38
#